data_AF-A0A067M2T9-F1
#
_entry.id   AF-A0A067M2T9-F1
#
_cell.length_a   1.000
_cell.length_b   1.000
_cell.length_c   1.000
_cell.angle_alpha   90.00
_cell.angle_beta   90.00
_cell.angle_gamma   90.00
#
_symmetry.space_group_name_H-M   'P 1'
#
loop_
_entity.id
_entity.type
_entity.pdbx_description
1 polymer ?
#
loop_
_entity_poly.entity_id
_entity_poly.type
_entity_poly.pdbx_seq_one_letter_code
_entity_poly.pdbx_strand_id
1 'polypeptide(L)'
;MRFNFISALIFFLFAMNSVLAGHNCKCQDSNGQYDGVTNECCNENGAGACIRYYPGPNHQCTSSTNCIDSGAFVNCCKRYGIGGAYCWD
;
A
#
# COMPACT_ATOMS: atom_id res chain seq x y z
N MET A 1 -12.23 38.64 11.62
CA MET A 1 -11.40 37.43 11.85
C MET A 1 -11.04 36.88 10.47
N ARG A 2 -9.74 36.91 10.11
CA ARG A 2 -9.25 36.38 8.82
C ARG A 2 -9.21 34.86 8.92
N PHE A 3 -10.12 34.19 8.23
CA PHE A 3 -10.08 32.73 8.11
C PHE A 3 -8.96 32.37 7.11
N ASN A 4 -7.89 31.76 7.61
CA ASN A 4 -6.79 31.26 6.80
C ASN A 4 -7.25 29.99 6.06
N PHE A 5 -7.64 30.13 4.80
CA PHE A 5 -8.09 29.04 3.92
C PHE A 5 -6.94 28.22 3.29
N ILE A 6 -5.82 28.01 3.99
CA ILE A 6 -4.62 27.42 3.35
C ILE A 6 -4.34 25.95 3.81
N SER A 7 -4.91 25.46 4.90
CA SER A 7 -4.49 24.17 5.48
C SER A 7 -5.31 22.92 5.10
N ALA A 8 -6.19 22.98 4.09
CA ALA A 8 -7.06 21.84 3.75
C ALA A 8 -6.62 21.04 2.50
N LEU A 9 -5.44 21.35 1.91
CA LEU A 9 -5.06 20.79 0.60
C LEU A 9 -4.07 19.60 0.65
N ILE A 10 -3.95 18.91 1.78
CA ILE A 10 -3.06 17.73 1.93
C ILE A 10 -3.84 16.41 2.14
N PHE A 11 -5.15 16.48 2.40
CA PHE A 11 -5.96 15.31 2.76
C PHE A 11 -6.43 14.45 1.58
N PHE A 12 -6.12 14.82 0.34
CA PHE A 12 -6.67 14.15 -0.86
C PHE A 12 -5.74 13.14 -1.54
N LEU A 13 -4.60 12.78 -0.95
CA LEU A 13 -3.61 11.91 -1.62
C LEU A 13 -3.60 10.43 -1.18
N PHE A 14 -4.41 10.02 -0.19
CA PHE A 14 -4.36 8.63 0.33
C PHE A 14 -5.44 7.69 -0.19
N ALA A 15 -6.24 8.11 -1.17
CA ALA A 15 -7.28 7.27 -1.77
C ALA A 15 -7.08 7.09 -3.27
N MET A 16 -5.85 6.77 -3.70
CA MET A 16 -5.67 6.19 -5.01
C MET A 16 -6.12 4.73 -4.93
N ASN A 17 -7.40 4.49 -5.23
CA ASN A 17 -7.89 3.18 -5.63
C ASN A 17 -7.32 2.87 -7.01
N SER A 18 -6.03 2.58 -7.05
CA SER A 18 -5.34 2.22 -8.28
C SER A 18 -5.66 0.76 -8.57
N VAL A 19 -6.52 0.53 -9.57
CA VAL A 19 -6.43 -0.66 -10.42
C VAL A 19 -5.19 -0.49 -11.31
N LEU A 20 -4.04 -0.35 -10.66
CA LEU A 20 -2.72 -0.30 -11.27
C LEU A 20 -1.93 -1.36 -10.51
N ALA A 21 -1.39 -2.33 -11.22
CA ALA A 21 -0.47 -3.26 -10.59
C ALA A 21 0.71 -2.45 -10.03
N GLY A 22 1.06 -2.69 -8.77
CA GLY A 22 2.23 -2.11 -8.14
C GLY A 22 3.40 -3.07 -8.24
N HIS A 23 4.60 -2.56 -8.51
CA HIS A 23 5.82 -3.36 -8.37
C HIS A 23 6.18 -3.55 -6.90
N ASN A 24 5.85 -2.56 -6.08
CA ASN A 24 6.15 -2.49 -4.66
C ASN A 24 4.89 -2.09 -3.89
N CYS A 25 4.59 -2.76 -2.78
CA CYS A 25 3.46 -2.42 -1.90
C CYS A 25 3.82 -2.58 -0.44
N LYS A 26 3.37 -1.64 0.39
CA LYS A 26 3.60 -1.63 1.84
C LYS A 26 2.37 -1.17 2.60
N CYS A 27 1.98 -1.90 3.65
CA CYS A 27 0.92 -1.45 4.55
C CYS A 27 1.44 -0.27 5.37
N GLN A 28 0.86 0.90 5.15
CA GLN A 28 1.29 2.14 5.78
C GLN A 28 0.11 3.12 5.81
N ASP A 29 0.00 3.85 6.92
CA ASP A 29 -0.94 4.95 7.09
C ASP A 29 -0.32 6.11 7.88
N SER A 30 -1.16 7.05 8.35
CA SER A 30 -0.73 8.22 9.13
C SER A 30 -0.07 7.90 10.47
N ASN A 31 -0.29 6.70 11.01
CA ASN A 31 0.25 6.26 12.30
C ASN A 31 1.59 5.53 12.14
N GLY A 32 1.91 5.04 10.94
CA GLY A 32 3.21 4.44 10.67
C GLY A 32 3.22 3.36 9.60
N GLN A 33 4.33 2.63 9.57
CA GLN A 33 4.61 1.51 8.68
C GLN A 33 4.40 0.19 9.42
N TYR A 34 3.76 -0.79 8.75
CA TYR A 34 3.35 -2.04 9.36
C TYR A 34 3.99 -3.22 8.63
N ASP A 35 5.28 -3.44 8.89
CA ASP A 35 6.10 -4.44 8.21
C ASP A 35 5.56 -5.87 8.39
N GLY A 36 5.10 -6.21 9.59
CA GLY A 36 4.50 -7.53 9.87
C GLY A 36 3.25 -7.78 9.03
N VAL A 37 2.35 -6.80 8.95
CA VAL A 37 1.14 -6.91 8.13
C VAL A 37 1.46 -6.85 6.63
N THR A 38 2.50 -6.10 6.26
CA THR A 38 3.00 -6.08 4.88
C THR A 38 3.45 -7.47 4.44
N ASN A 39 4.11 -8.25 5.31
CA ASN A 39 4.47 -9.64 5.02
C ASN A 39 3.22 -10.52 4.81
N GLU A 40 2.25 -10.46 5.72
CA GLU A 40 0.99 -11.22 5.60
C GLU A 40 0.27 -10.89 4.29
N CYS A 41 0.09 -9.60 4.02
CA CYS A 41 -0.55 -9.13 2.81
C CYS A 41 0.23 -9.46 1.54
N CYS A 42 1.56 -9.53 1.60
CA CYS A 42 2.37 -10.00 0.48
C CYS A 42 2.11 -11.47 0.19
N ASN A 43 1.99 -12.32 1.20
CA ASN A 43 1.69 -13.74 1.00
C ASN A 43 0.29 -13.97 0.42
N GLU A 44 -0.68 -13.15 0.81
CA GLU A 44 -2.05 -13.22 0.27
C GLU A 44 -2.19 -12.59 -1.14
N ASN A 45 -1.38 -11.58 -1.46
CA ASN A 45 -1.49 -10.86 -2.73
C ASN A 45 -0.66 -11.49 -3.82
N GLY A 46 -1.29 -12.38 -4.59
CA GLY A 46 -0.83 -12.72 -5.92
C GLY A 46 -1.37 -14.06 -6.35
N ALA A 47 -2.20 -14.02 -7.38
CA ALA A 47 -2.79 -15.19 -8.01
C ALA A 47 -1.85 -15.74 -9.09
N GLY A 48 -1.84 -17.07 -9.25
CA GLY A 48 -1.14 -17.74 -10.35
C GLY A 48 0.38 -17.56 -10.34
N ALA A 49 0.95 -17.13 -11.47
CA ALA A 49 2.39 -17.03 -11.71
C ALA A 49 3.06 -15.74 -11.16
N CYS A 50 2.41 -15.07 -10.20
CA CYS A 50 2.90 -13.81 -9.67
C CYS A 50 4.13 -14.02 -8.78
N ILE A 51 5.33 -13.77 -9.34
CA ILE A 51 6.59 -13.79 -8.59
C ILE A 51 6.69 -12.51 -7.76
N ARG A 52 6.64 -12.69 -6.44
CA ARG A 52 6.75 -11.65 -5.44
C ARG A 52 7.58 -12.14 -4.28
N TYR A 53 8.19 -11.22 -3.55
CA TYR A 53 8.98 -11.54 -2.38
C TYR A 53 8.87 -10.44 -1.32
N TYR A 54 9.16 -10.85 -0.10
CA TYR A 54 9.27 -10.01 1.07
C TYR A 54 10.40 -10.56 1.97
N PRO A 55 11.19 -9.71 2.66
CA PRO A 55 11.18 -8.26 2.56
C PRO A 55 11.95 -7.76 1.33
N GLY A 56 11.43 -6.70 0.69
CA GLY A 56 12.21 -5.84 -0.19
C GLY A 56 13.13 -4.87 0.59
N PRO A 57 13.87 -4.00 -0.13
CA PRO A 57 14.85 -3.08 0.47
C PRO A 57 14.32 -2.18 1.62
N ASN A 58 13.03 -1.88 1.62
CA ASN A 58 12.33 -1.04 2.58
C ASN A 58 11.24 -1.82 3.34
N HIS A 59 11.37 -3.14 3.50
CA HIS A 59 10.32 -4.00 4.08
C HIS A 59 8.98 -3.86 3.33
N GLN A 60 9.04 -3.80 2.01
CA GLN A 60 7.87 -3.82 1.14
C GLN A 60 7.71 -5.19 0.47
N CYS A 61 6.49 -5.52 0.08
CA CYS A 61 6.24 -6.58 -0.87
C CYS A 61 6.72 -6.11 -2.24
N THR A 62 7.59 -6.87 -2.90
CA THR A 62 8.17 -6.52 -4.20
C THR A 62 7.84 -7.60 -5.23
N SER A 63 7.53 -7.22 -6.46
CA SER A 63 7.31 -8.14 -7.57
C SER A 63 8.03 -7.68 -8.82
N SER A 64 9.02 -8.46 -9.27
CA SER A 64 9.78 -8.22 -10.49
C SER A 64 8.93 -8.16 -11.76
N THR A 65 7.71 -8.70 -11.72
CA THR A 65 6.80 -8.79 -12.87
C THR A 65 5.63 -7.81 -12.79
N ASN A 66 5.67 -6.87 -11.84
CA ASN A 66 4.58 -5.92 -11.60
C ASN A 66 3.20 -6.61 -11.52
N CYS A 67 3.08 -7.63 -10.68
CA CYS A 67 1.86 -8.43 -10.56
C CYS A 67 1.13 -8.28 -9.22
N ILE A 68 1.56 -7.36 -8.36
CA ILE A 68 0.86 -7.10 -7.10
C ILE A 68 -0.36 -6.24 -7.42
N ASP A 69 -1.54 -6.76 -7.13
CA ASP A 69 -2.79 -5.99 -7.21
C ASP A 69 -2.83 -5.01 -6.03
N SER A 70 -2.57 -3.73 -6.30
CA SER A 70 -2.55 -2.71 -5.25
C SER A 70 -3.91 -2.55 -4.55
N GLY A 71 -5.02 -2.77 -5.25
CA GLY A 71 -6.36 -2.71 -4.65
C GLY A 71 -6.59 -3.84 -3.65
N ALA A 72 -6.24 -5.07 -4.02
CA ALA A 72 -6.28 -6.23 -3.13
C ALA A 72 -5.29 -6.09 -1.97
N PHE A 73 -4.13 -5.47 -2.19
CA PHE A 73 -3.15 -5.20 -1.15
C PHE A 73 -3.67 -4.18 -0.13
N VAL A 74 -4.24 -3.06 -0.60
CA VAL A 74 -4.89 -2.05 0.25
C VAL A 74 -6.02 -2.68 1.08
N ASN A 75 -6.86 -3.51 0.44
CA ASN A 75 -7.94 -4.21 1.15
C ASN A 75 -7.39 -5.17 2.20
N CYS A 76 -6.29 -5.87 1.91
CA CYS A 76 -5.63 -6.69 2.90
C CYS A 76 -5.20 -5.86 4.12
N CYS A 77 -4.47 -4.76 3.92
CA CYS A 77 -4.05 -3.90 5.03
C CYS A 77 -5.24 -3.38 5.86
N LYS A 78 -6.34 -3.00 5.19
CA LYS A 78 -7.57 -2.54 5.85
C LYS A 78 -8.24 -3.61 6.72
N ARG A 79 -8.17 -4.90 6.35
CA ARG A 79 -8.68 -6.01 7.19
C ARG A 79 -7.94 -6.10 8.54
N TYR A 80 -6.69 -5.68 8.58
CA TYR A 80 -5.89 -5.60 9.81
C TYR A 80 -6.05 -4.26 10.54
N GLY A 81 -6.95 -3.38 10.10
CA GLY A 81 -7.22 -2.09 10.74
C GLY A 81 -6.27 -0.96 10.33
N ILE A 82 -5.46 -1.17 9.29
CA ILE A 82 -4.55 -0.15 8.76
C ILE A 82 -5.30 0.74 7.76
N GLY A 83 -5.06 2.05 7.80
CA GLY A 83 -5.74 3.04 6.97
C GLY A 83 -5.60 2.81 5.45
N GLY A 84 -4.54 2.11 5.03
CA GLY A 84 -4.36 1.71 3.64
C GLY A 84 -3.01 1.04 3.37
N ALA A 85 -2.59 1.13 2.11
CA ALA A 85 -1.26 0.73 1.66
C ALA A 85 -0.68 1.82 0.78
N TYR A 86 0.64 1.91 0.77
CA TYR A 86 1.40 2.67 -0.20
C TYR A 86 1.98 1.70 -1.23
N CYS A 87 1.62 1.86 -2.50
CA CYS A 87 2.14 1.07 -3.61
C CYS A 87 2.80 1.98 -4.65
N TRP A 88 3.91 1.51 -5.22
CA TRP A 88 4.74 2.25 -6.17
C TRP A 88 5.46 1.30 -7.15
N ASP A 89 6.12 1.85 -8.16
CA ASP A 89 7.03 1.13 -9.05
C ASP A 89 8.48 1.24 -8.57
#